data_AF-A0A923VIL9-F1
#
_entry.id   AF-A0A923VIL9-F1
#
_cell.length_a   1.000
_cell.length_b   1.000
_cell.length_c   1.000
_cell.angle_alpha   90.00
_cell.angle_beta   90.00
_cell.angle_gamma   90.00
#
_symmetry.space_group_name_H-M   'P 1'
#
loop_
_entity.id
_entity.type
_entity.pdbx_description
1 polymer ?
#
loop_
_entity_poly.entity_id
_entity_poly.type
_entity_poly.pdbx_seq_one_letter_code
_entity_poly.pdbx_strand_id
1 'polypeptide(L)' 'MKCLIVLIFCSFCFSLNAQKKKADAIYYNGVVYSVDDSSSMQQAFAIKDGKFLEVGSTSFILSKYESTIKINLKKK' A
#
# COMPACT_ATOMS: atom_id res chain seq x y z
N MET A 1 -32.91 27.46 1.22
CA MET A 1 -32.79 26.48 0.12
C MET A 1 -31.48 26.59 -0.68
N LYS A 2 -30.87 27.79 -0.80
CA LYS A 2 -29.57 27.97 -1.47
C LYS A 2 -28.36 27.34 -0.73
N CYS A 3 -28.36 27.36 0.62
CA CYS A 3 -27.26 26.80 1.42
C CYS A 3 -27.21 25.26 1.39
N LEU A 4 -28.34 24.58 1.13
CA LEU A 4 -28.40 23.12 1.12
C LEU A 4 -27.76 22.53 -0.15
N ILE A 5 -27.79 23.28 -1.26
CA ILE A 5 -27.14 22.92 -2.53
C ILE A 5 -25.61 23.02 -2.43
N VAL A 6 -25.09 24.00 -1.68
CA VAL A 6 -23.65 24.21 -1.49
C VAL A 6 -23.00 23.06 -0.70
N LEU A 7 -23.71 22.50 0.27
CA LEU A 7 -23.24 21.34 1.07
C LEU A 7 -23.13 20.05 0.24
N ILE A 8 -24.05 19.85 -0.72
CA ILE A 8 -24.04 18.66 -1.59
C ILE A 8 -22.89 18.73 -2.61
N PHE A 9 -22.57 19.93 -3.12
CA PHE A 9 -21.48 20.12 -4.08
C PHE A 9 -20.08 20.00 -3.43
N CYS A 10 -19.95 20.35 -2.16
CA CYS A 10 -18.67 20.27 -1.42
C CYS A 10 -18.27 18.82 -1.07
N SER A 11 -19.24 17.90 -0.99
CA SER A 11 -19.01 16.49 -0.64
C SER A 11 -18.33 15.68 -1.76
N PHE A 12 -18.33 16.18 -3.00
CA PHE A 12 -17.80 15.43 -4.15
C PHE A 12 -16.27 15.58 -4.35
N CYS A 13 -15.61 16.45 -3.59
CA CYS A 13 -14.21 16.82 -3.83
C CYS A 13 -13.15 15.92 -3.14
N PHE A 14 -13.54 14.87 -2.40
CA PHE A 14 -12.59 14.05 -1.63
C PHE A 14 -12.11 12.76 -2.30
N SER A 15 -12.24 12.62 -3.62
CA SER A 15 -11.54 11.56 -4.35
C SER A 15 -10.08 11.96 -4.60
N LEU A 16 -9.30 12.10 -3.52
CA LEU A 16 -7.84 12.14 -3.58
C LEU A 16 -7.37 10.73 -3.98
N ASN A 17 -7.24 10.50 -5.29
CA ASN A 17 -6.45 9.39 -5.80
C ASN A 17 -5.00 9.59 -5.36
N ALA A 18 -4.66 9.13 -4.16
CA ALA A 18 -3.31 9.16 -3.66
C ALA A 18 -2.42 8.40 -4.65
N GLN A 19 -1.50 9.13 -5.29
CA GLN A 19 -0.58 8.52 -6.23
C GLN A 19 0.28 7.49 -5.51
N LYS A 20 0.33 6.28 -6.06
CA LYS A 20 1.14 5.20 -5.48
C LYS A 20 2.62 5.52 -5.60
N LYS A 21 3.39 5.15 -4.58
CA LYS A 21 4.85 5.29 -4.59
C LYS A 21 5.47 4.22 -5.49
N LYS A 22 6.48 4.60 -6.28
CA LYS A 22 7.22 3.67 -7.14
C LYS A 22 8.17 2.79 -6.32
N ALA A 23 8.15 1.49 -6.58
CA ALA A 23 9.09 0.49 -6.07
C ALA A 23 9.69 -0.32 -7.23
N ASP A 24 10.90 -0.85 -7.04
CA ASP A 24 11.56 -1.68 -8.06
C ASP A 24 10.92 -3.06 -8.13
N ALA A 25 10.55 -3.63 -6.97
CA ALA A 25 9.75 -4.83 -6.87
C ALA A 25 8.85 -4.81 -5.63
N ILE A 26 7.71 -5.51 -5.76
CA ILE A 26 6.78 -5.76 -4.65
C ILE A 26 6.61 -7.27 -4.50
N TYR A 27 6.86 -7.76 -3.29
CA TYR A 27 6.60 -9.14 -2.91
C TYR A 27 5.35 -9.17 -2.04
N TYR A 28 4.40 -10.03 -2.34
CA TYR A 28 3.10 -10.01 -1.67
C TYR A 28 2.50 -11.40 -1.51
N ASN A 29 1.49 -11.49 -0.64
CA ASN A 29 0.79 -12.71 -0.29
C ASN A 29 1.76 -13.80 0.17
N GLY A 30 2.65 -13.47 1.11
CA GLY A 30 3.59 -14.42 1.72
C GLY A 30 3.51 -14.45 3.24
N VAL A 31 4.44 -15.18 3.85
CA VAL A 31 4.74 -15.19 5.27
C VAL A 31 6.12 -14.54 5.47
N VAL A 32 6.11 -13.28 5.92
CA VAL A 32 7.32 -12.47 6.06
C VAL A 32 7.65 -12.31 7.54
N TYR A 33 8.76 -12.89 7.97
CA TYR A 33 9.28 -12.72 9.33
C TYR A 33 10.28 -11.58 9.37
N SER A 34 9.94 -10.49 10.07
CA SER A 34 10.90 -9.43 10.39
C SER A 34 11.60 -9.74 11.72
N VAL A 35 12.90 -9.41 11.77
CA VAL A 35 13.69 -9.48 13.00
C VAL A 35 13.66 -8.09 13.66
N ASP A 36 12.46 -7.61 13.94
CA ASP A 36 12.21 -6.36 14.66
C ASP A 36 11.50 -6.65 15.99
N ASP A 37 11.51 -5.68 16.91
CA ASP A 37 10.90 -5.83 18.24
C ASP A 37 9.40 -6.16 18.17
N SER A 38 8.76 -5.87 17.03
CA SER A 38 7.35 -6.17 16.80
C SER A 38 7.05 -7.65 16.56
N SER A 39 8.08 -8.48 16.29
CA SER A 39 7.98 -9.94 16.02
C SER A 39 6.79 -10.32 15.13
N SER A 40 6.39 -9.43 14.23
CA SER A 40 5.10 -9.51 13.57
C SER A 40 5.24 -10.28 12.26
N MET A 41 4.38 -11.28 12.07
CA MET A 41 4.22 -11.94 10.77
C MET A 41 3.57 -10.95 9.80
N GLN A 42 4.32 -10.55 8.79
CA GLN A 42 3.85 -9.67 7.72
C GLN A 42 3.56 -10.48 6.45
N GLN A 43 2.96 -9.85 5.44
CA GLN A 43 2.51 -10.55 4.24
C GLN A 43 3.09 -10.02 2.94
N ALA A 44 3.67 -8.82 2.97
CA ALA A 44 4.20 -8.16 1.80
C ALA A 44 5.27 -7.13 2.16
N PHE A 45 6.10 -6.80 1.19
CA PHE A 45 7.07 -5.71 1.28
C PHE A 45 7.39 -5.12 -0.08
N ALA A 46 7.81 -3.86 -0.09
CA ALA A 46 8.28 -3.15 -1.27
C ALA A 46 9.77 -2.84 -1.14
N ILE A 47 10.52 -3.04 -2.22
CA ILE A 47 11.95 -2.72 -2.27
C ILE A 47 12.24 -1.64 -3.32
N LYS A 48 13.25 -0.82 -3.03
CA LYS A 48 13.83 0.12 -4.00
C LYS A 48 15.31 0.34 -3.70
N ASP A 49 16.13 0.32 -4.73
CA ASP A 49 17.58 0.50 -4.64
C ASP A 49 18.22 -0.48 -3.62
N GLY A 50 17.73 -1.72 -3.60
CA GLY A 50 18.20 -2.77 -2.68
C GLY A 50 17.77 -2.61 -1.21
N LYS A 51 16.92 -1.63 -0.89
CA LYS A 51 16.44 -1.36 0.48
C LYS A 51 14.95 -1.64 0.61
N PHE A 52 14.52 -2.06 1.80
CA PHE A 52 13.10 -2.13 2.14
C PHE A 52 12.53 -0.72 2.28
N LEU A 53 11.50 -0.42 1.49
CA LEU A 53 10.73 0.81 1.64
C LEU A 53 9.71 0.66 2.78
N GLU A 54 9.03 -0.49 2.82
CA GLU A 54 8.01 -0.78 3.81
C GLU A 54 7.67 -2.28 3.82
N VAL A 55 7.20 -2.77 4.97
CA VAL A 55 6.74 -4.14 5.20
C VAL A 55 5.34 -4.06 5.84
N GLY A 56 4.42 -4.94 5.47
CA GLY A 56 3.06 -4.90 6.00
C GLY A 56 2.14 -5.99 5.44
N SER A 57 0.84 -5.76 5.54
CA SER A 57 -0.15 -6.62 4.90
C SER A 57 -0.13 -6.49 3.37
N THR A 58 -0.61 -7.51 2.66
CA THR A 58 -0.67 -7.50 1.19
C THR A 58 -1.47 -6.33 0.66
N SER A 59 -2.66 -6.10 1.22
CA SER A 59 -3.54 -5.01 0.80
C SER A 59 -2.92 -3.64 1.04
N PHE A 60 -2.19 -3.47 2.15
CA PHE A 60 -1.53 -2.23 2.50
C PHE A 60 -0.38 -1.89 1.55
N ILE A 61 0.49 -2.85 1.26
CA ILE A 61 1.60 -2.61 0.33
C ILE A 61 1.09 -2.35 -1.09
N LEU A 62 0.07 -3.10 -1.56
CA LEU A 62 -0.49 -2.92 -2.90
C LEU A 62 -1.32 -1.64 -3.06
N SER A 63 -1.87 -1.08 -1.98
CA SER A 63 -2.57 0.21 -2.03
C SER A 63 -1.60 1.38 -2.09
N LYS A 64 -0.44 1.28 -1.41
CA LYS A 64 0.53 2.36 -1.24
C LYS A 64 1.63 2.38 -2.30
N TYR A 65 2.01 1.21 -2.84
CA TYR A 65 3.11 1.07 -3.80
C TYR A 65 2.65 0.51 -5.14
N GLU A 66 3.40 0.86 -6.18
CA GLU A 66 3.27 0.29 -7.51
C GLU A 66 4.64 -0.08 -8.08
N SER A 67 4.67 -1.16 -8.83
CA SER A 67 5.85 -1.67 -9.52
C SER A 67 5.43 -2.48 -10.73
N THR A 68 6.30 -2.48 -11.75
CA THR A 68 6.20 -3.40 -12.89
C THR A 68 6.49 -4.84 -12.46
N ILE A 69 7.30 -5.03 -11.44
CA ILE A 69 7.68 -6.35 -10.92
C ILE A 69 6.88 -6.63 -9.64
N LYS A 70 5.91 -7.55 -9.74
CA LYS A 70 5.09 -8.00 -8.62
C LYS A 70 5.20 -9.52 -8.48
N ILE A 71 5.65 -9.98 -7.33
CA ILE A 71 5.95 -11.38 -7.06
C ILE A 71 4.98 -11.90 -6.00
N ASN A 72 4.11 -12.82 -6.41
CA ASN A 72 3.18 -13.50 -5.50
C ASN A 72 3.90 -14.66 -4.80
N LEU A 73 4.04 -14.58 -3.49
CA LEU A 73 4.70 -15.57 -2.65
C LEU A 73 3.82 -16.79 -2.34
N LYS A 74 2.55 -16.78 -2.74
CA LYS A 74 1.61 -17.93 -2.66
C LYS A 74 1.42 -18.47 -1.24
N LYS A 75 1.36 -17.59 -0.26
CA LYS A 75 1.25 -17.88 1.19
C LYS A 75 2.41 -18.74 1.72
N LYS A 76 3.56 -18.68 1.05
CA LYS A 76 4.81 -19.25 1.53
C LYS A 76 5.60 -18.23 2.31
#